data_AF-A0AAE3IQX4-F1
#
_entry.id   AF-A0AAE3IQX4-F1
#
_cell.length_a   1.000
_cell.length_b   1.000
_cell.length_c   1.000
_cell.angle_alpha   90.00
_cell.angle_beta   90.00
_cell.angle_gamma   90.00
#
_symmetry.space_group_name_H-M   'P 1'
#
loop_
_entity.id
_entity.type
_entity.pdbx_description
1 polymer ?
#
loop_
_entity_poly.entity_id
_entity_poly.type
_entity_poly.pdbx_seq_one_letter_code
_entity_poly.pdbx_strand_id
1 'polypeptide(L)'
;MAGVIRLTPEELREVSRQYNNESSNVTELIGRLDTMANHLQDVWEGTSSEAFIQQYYELKPSFEKMAVLLADVSKQLHDSASILEDTDQQIASQIRG
;
A
#
# COMPACT_ATOMS: atom_id res chain seq x y z
N MET A 1 17.59 22.20 -1.23
CA MET A 1 16.32 22.80 -1.67
C MET A 1 15.31 21.67 -1.70
N ALA A 2 14.42 21.62 -0.70
CA ALA A 2 13.36 20.61 -0.65
C ALA A 2 12.59 20.70 -1.97
N GLY A 3 12.54 19.58 -2.71
CA GLY A 3 11.84 19.53 -3.99
C GLY A 3 10.41 20.00 -3.73
N VAL A 4 10.04 21.13 -4.35
CA VAL A 4 8.70 21.69 -4.29
C VAL A 4 7.76 20.56 -4.70
N ILE A 5 7.01 20.01 -3.74
CA ILE A 5 5.90 19.13 -4.04
C ILE A 5 4.94 20.00 -4.85
N ARG A 6 4.87 19.75 -6.16
CA ARG A 6 4.02 20.50 -7.08
C ARG A 6 2.53 20.16 -6.91
N LEU A 7 2.23 19.17 -6.06
CA LEU A 7 0.88 18.74 -5.75
C LEU A 7 0.34 19.55 -4.57
N THR A 8 -0.93 19.91 -4.68
CA THR A 8 -1.73 20.47 -3.59
C THR A 8 -1.97 19.44 -2.48
N PRO A 9 -2.30 19.86 -1.25
CA PRO A 9 -2.69 18.94 -0.17
C PRO A 9 -3.80 17.97 -0.58
N GLU A 10 -4.78 18.41 -1.37
CA GLU A 10 -5.86 17.53 -1.82
C GLU A 10 -5.37 16.47 -2.82
N GLU A 11 -4.50 16.84 -3.77
CA GLU A 11 -3.91 15.85 -4.69
C GLU A 11 -3.07 14.81 -3.94
N LEU A 12 -2.32 15.22 -2.90
CA LEU A 12 -1.60 14.27 -2.04
C LEU A 12 -2.53 13.33 -1.28
N ARG A 13 -3.67 13.83 -0.78
CA ARG A 13 -4.71 12.98 -0.16
C ARG A 13 -5.33 12.02 -1.16
N GLU A 14 -5.55 12.45 -2.40
CA GLU A 14 -6.05 11.57 -3.44
C GLU A 14 -5.08 10.44 -3.75
N VAL A 15 -3.80 10.75 -3.99
CA VAL A 15 -2.78 9.74 -4.25
C VAL A 15 -2.61 8.83 -3.04
N SER A 16 -2.62 9.35 -1.81
CA SER A 16 -2.63 8.56 -0.57
C SER A 16 -3.76 7.51 -0.56
N ARG A 17 -5.00 7.93 -0.87
CA ARG A 17 -6.15 7.02 -0.98
C ARG A 17 -5.93 5.93 -2.03
N GLN A 18 -5.35 6.26 -3.18
CA GLN A 18 -5.03 5.28 -4.22
C GLN A 18 -4.03 4.23 -3.71
N TYR A 19 -2.93 4.65 -3.07
CA TYR A 19 -1.96 3.72 -2.47
C TYR A 19 -2.59 2.81 -1.42
N ASN A 20 -3.50 3.34 -0.59
CA ASN A 20 -4.23 2.53 0.39
C ASN A 20 -5.15 1.48 -0.25
N ASN A 21 -5.82 1.85 -1.33
CA ASN A 21 -6.67 0.94 -2.10
C ASN A 21 -5.82 -0.18 -2.71
N GLU A 22 -4.68 0.15 -3.32
CA GLU A 22 -3.78 -0.85 -3.90
C GLU A 22 -3.17 -1.76 -2.83
N SER A 23 -2.84 -1.24 -1.64
CA SER A 23 -2.44 -2.07 -0.50
C SER A 23 -3.51 -3.11 -0.18
N SER A 24 -4.78 -2.68 -0.13
CA SER A 24 -5.91 -3.57 0.16
C SER A 24 -6.10 -4.62 -0.93
N ASN A 25 -6.00 -4.22 -2.21
CA ASN A 25 -6.06 -5.13 -3.35
C ASN A 25 -4.97 -6.22 -3.28
N VAL A 26 -3.75 -5.86 -2.87
CA VAL A 26 -2.66 -6.83 -2.68
C VAL A 26 -2.97 -7.79 -1.55
N THR A 27 -3.45 -7.31 -0.41
CA THR A 27 -3.87 -8.17 0.72
C THR A 27 -4.98 -9.14 0.32
N GLU A 28 -5.98 -8.67 -0.44
CA GLU A 28 -7.04 -9.53 -0.96
C GLU A 28 -6.52 -10.57 -1.95
N LEU A 29 -5.58 -10.18 -2.82
CA LEU A 29 -4.92 -11.11 -3.74
C LEU A 29 -4.19 -12.21 -2.99
N ILE A 30 -3.45 -11.87 -1.92
CA ILE A 30 -2.77 -12.86 -1.07
C ILE A 30 -3.81 -13.84 -0.51
N GLY A 31 -4.93 -13.36 0.04
CA GLY A 31 -5.97 -14.22 0.60
C GLY A 31 -6.63 -15.15 -0.43
N ARG A 32 -6.85 -14.67 -1.66
CA ARG A 32 -7.34 -15.51 -2.76
C ARG A 32 -6.33 -16.59 -3.14
N LEU A 33 -5.04 -16.24 -3.23
CA LEU A 33 -3.98 -17.19 -3.54
C LEU A 33 -3.79 -18.23 -2.43
N ASP A 34 -3.89 -17.85 -1.16
CA ASP A 34 -3.88 -18.78 -0.01
C ASP A 34 -5.01 -19.82 -0.14
N THR A 35 -6.22 -19.36 -0.47
CA THR A 35 -7.38 -20.23 -0.66
C THR A 35 -7.15 -21.20 -1.82
N MET A 36 -6.59 -20.73 -2.93
CA MET A 36 -6.27 -21.55 -4.09
C MET A 36 -5.16 -22.57 -3.77
N ALA A 37 -4.13 -22.17 -3.02
CA ALA A 37 -3.03 -23.05 -2.63
C ALA A 37 -3.53 -24.20 -1.74
N ASN A 38 -4.37 -23.90 -0.75
CA ASN A 38 -4.98 -24.92 0.11
C ASN A 38 -5.88 -25.89 -0.69
N HIS A 39 -6.71 -25.36 -1.59
CA HIS A 39 -7.55 -26.19 -2.44
C HIS A 39 -6.72 -27.11 -3.37
N LEU A 40 -5.61 -26.59 -3.91
CA LEU A 40 -4.71 -27.37 -4.75
C LEU A 40 -4.08 -28.52 -3.95
N GLN A 41 -3.75 -28.29 -2.68
CA GLN A 41 -3.21 -29.30 -1.79
C GLN A 41 -4.20 -30.44 -1.52
N ASP A 42 -5.49 -30.11 -1.39
CA ASP A 42 -6.56 -31.09 -1.13
C ASP A 42 -6.91 -31.94 -2.36
N VAL A 43 -6.88 -31.36 -3.57
CA VAL A 43 -7.33 -32.02 -4.81
C VAL A 43 -6.20 -32.71 -5.56
N TRP A 44 -4.96 -32.23 -5.42
CA TRP A 44 -3.81 -32.74 -6.15
C TRP A 44 -2.82 -33.43 -5.22
N GLU A 45 -3.08 -34.72 -4.95
CA GLU A 45 -2.12 -35.61 -4.28
C GLU A 45 -0.91 -35.89 -5.19
N GLY A 46 0.28 -35.42 -4.80
CA GLY A 46 1.54 -35.75 -5.48
C GLY A 46 2.66 -34.73 -5.27
N THR A 47 3.91 -35.17 -5.40
CA THR A 47 5.13 -34.36 -5.18
C THR A 47 5.25 -33.13 -6.09
N SER A 48 4.49 -33.07 -7.19
CA SER A 48 4.49 -31.92 -8.11
C SER A 48 3.68 -30.73 -7.59
N SER A 49 2.61 -30.96 -6.82
CA SER A 49 1.81 -29.87 -6.22
C SER A 49 2.54 -29.21 -5.05
N GLU A 50 3.29 -30.00 -4.26
CA GLU A 50 4.16 -29.51 -3.18
C GLU A 50 5.16 -28.44 -3.67
N ALA A 51 5.81 -28.65 -4.80
CA ALA A 51 6.78 -27.70 -5.35
C ALA A 51 6.14 -26.35 -5.73
N PHE A 52 4.90 -26.36 -6.21
CA PHE A 52 4.18 -25.13 -6.56
C PHE A 52 3.73 -24.38 -5.31
N ILE A 53 3.20 -25.11 -4.32
CA ILE A 53 2.80 -24.58 -3.02
C ILE A 53 4.00 -23.97 -2.28
N GLN A 54 5.14 -24.65 -2.31
CA GLN A 54 6.36 -24.17 -1.68
C GLN A 54 6.85 -22.87 -2.32
N GLN A 55 6.89 -22.78 -3.66
CA GLN A 55 7.23 -21.54 -4.36
C GLN A 55 6.28 -20.39 -4.00
N TYR A 56 4.99 -20.66 -3.86
CA TYR A 56 4.03 -19.66 -3.42
C TYR A 56 4.34 -19.14 -2.01
N TYR A 57 4.56 -20.04 -1.04
CA TYR A 57 4.89 -19.65 0.33
C TYR A 57 6.24 -18.94 0.46
N GLU A 58 7.21 -19.24 -0.42
CA GLU A 58 8.48 -18.50 -0.50
C GLU A 58 8.29 -17.06 -1.00
N LEU A 59 7.37 -16.84 -1.94
CA LEU A 59 7.10 -15.53 -2.52
C LEU A 59 6.11 -14.69 -1.71
N LYS A 60 5.17 -15.32 -1.00
CA LYS A 60 4.12 -14.66 -0.20
C LYS A 60 4.65 -13.52 0.69
N PRO A 61 5.76 -13.67 1.45
CA PRO A 61 6.30 -12.58 2.27
C PRO A 61 6.67 -11.32 1.46
N SER A 62 7.02 -11.45 0.19
CA SER A 62 7.33 -10.29 -0.67
C SER A 62 6.06 -9.51 -1.04
N PHE A 63 4.93 -10.21 -1.26
CA PHE A 63 3.64 -9.56 -1.47
C PHE A 63 3.13 -8.87 -0.20
N GLU A 64 3.31 -9.50 0.97
CA GLU A 64 2.96 -8.89 2.26
C GLU A 64 3.78 -7.61 2.50
N LYS A 65 5.10 -7.65 2.23
CA LYS A 65 5.96 -6.47 2.31
C LYS A 65 5.53 -5.38 1.32
N MET A 66 5.07 -5.74 0.12
CA MET A 66 4.53 -4.79 -0.84
C MET A 66 3.28 -4.12 -0.30
N ALA A 67 2.33 -4.87 0.27
CA ALA A 67 1.13 -4.29 0.88
C ALA A 67 1.50 -3.30 2.00
N VAL A 68 2.41 -3.69 2.91
CA VAL A 68 2.90 -2.81 3.97
C VAL A 68 3.54 -1.54 3.40
N LEU A 69 4.39 -1.66 2.37
CA LEU A 69 5.03 -0.52 1.73
C LEU A 69 3.99 0.45 1.13
N LEU A 70 2.95 -0.07 0.46
CA LEU A 70 1.89 0.76 -0.10
C LEU A 70 1.10 1.49 1.00
N ALA A 71 0.78 0.82 2.10
CA ALA A 71 0.15 1.43 3.27
C ALA A 71 1.03 2.52 3.92
N ASP A 72 2.33 2.28 4.04
CA ASP A 72 3.29 3.24 4.58
C ASP A 72 3.42 4.48 3.69
N VAL A 73 3.47 4.31 2.37
CA VAL A 73 3.47 5.42 1.41
C VAL A 73 2.17 6.22 1.51
N SER A 74 1.03 5.54 1.58
CA SER A 74 -0.27 6.20 1.80
C SER A 74 -0.25 7.09 3.04
N LYS A 75 0.25 6.58 4.17
CA LYS A 75 0.37 7.33 5.42
C LYS A 75 1.29 8.55 5.27
N GLN A 76 2.48 8.36 4.70
CA GLN A 76 3.44 9.45 4.50
C GLN A 76 2.87 10.57 3.61
N LEU A 77 2.12 10.23 2.57
CA LEU A 77 1.45 11.20 1.71
C LEU A 77 0.35 11.96 2.45
N HIS A 78 -0.45 11.27 3.28
CA HIS A 78 -1.48 11.89 4.10
C HIS A 78 -0.90 12.86 5.14
N ASP A 79 0.16 12.45 5.83
CA ASP A 79 0.86 13.26 6.82
C ASP A 79 1.47 14.51 6.15
N SER A 80 2.08 14.33 4.97
CA SER A 80 2.65 15.44 4.19
C SER A 80 1.58 16.44 3.74
N ALA A 81 0.40 15.95 3.32
CA ALA A 81 -0.72 16.82 2.96
C ALA A 81 -1.20 17.68 4.15
N SER A 82 -1.29 17.07 5.33
CA SER A 82 -1.72 17.75 6.55
C SER A 82 -0.71 18.83 6.97
N ILE A 83 0.59 18.51 6.92
CA ILE A 83 1.66 19.49 7.21
C ILE A 83 1.63 20.68 6.24
N LEU A 84 1.42 20.43 4.94
CA LEU A 84 1.33 21.50 3.95
C LEU A 84 0.12 22.40 4.20
N GLU A 85 -1.05 21.82 4.46
CA GLU A 85 -2.27 22.58 4.76
C GLU A 85 -2.12 23.43 6.04
N ASP A 86 -1.56 22.87 7.11
CA ASP A 86 -1.32 23.59 8.36
C ASP A 86 -0.33 24.76 8.15
N THR A 87 0.72 24.53 7.36
CA THR A 87 1.71 25.56 7.02
C THR A 87 1.07 26.70 6.24
N ASP A 88 0.24 26.39 5.24
CA ASP A 88 -0.48 27.38 4.44
C ASP A 88 -1.46 28.21 5.29
N GLN A 89 -2.20 27.55 6.20
CA GLN A 89 -3.11 28.24 7.12
C GLN A 89 -2.36 29.18 8.07
N GLN A 90 -1.21 28.75 8.60
CA GLN A 90 -0.36 29.58 9.46
C GLN A 90 0.16 30.82 8.71
N ILE A 91 0.68 30.66 7.49
CA ILE A 91 1.15 31.79 6.67
C ILE A 91 0.01 32.75 6.37
N ALA A 92 -1.17 32.23 5.99
CA ALA A 92 -2.35 33.05 5.72
C ALA A 92 -2.86 33.81 6.95
N SER A 93 -2.65 33.29 8.16
CA SER A 93 -3.00 33.98 9.41
C SER A 93 -2.04 35.14 9.71
N GLN A 94 -0.74 34.98 9.43
CA GLN A 94 0.28 36.01 9.68
C GLN A 94 0.20 37.18 8.70
N ILE A 95 -0.22 36.95 7.44
CA ILE A 95 -0.37 38.02 6.45
C ILE A 95 -1.62 38.88 6.71
N ARG A 96 -2.63 38.31 7.37
CA ARG A 96 -3.91 38.99 7.70
C ARG A 96 -3.90 39.73 9.04
N GLY A 97 -2.88 39.52 9.87
CA GLY A 97 -2.66 40.23 11.14
C GLY A 97 -1.67 41.37 10.98
#